data_AF-A0A3M1MJG1-F1
#
_entry.id   AF-A0A3M1MJG1-F1
#
_cell.length_a   1.000
_cell.length_b   1.000
_cell.length_c   1.000
_cell.angle_alpha   90.00
_cell.angle_beta   90.00
_cell.angle_gamma   90.00
#
_symmetry.space_group_name_H-M   'P 1'
#
loop_
_entity.id
_entity.type
_entity.pdbx_description
1 polymer ?
#
loop_
_entity_poly.entity_id
_entity_poly.type
_entity_poly.pdbx_seq_one_letter_code
_entity_poly.pdbx_strand_id
1 'polypeptide(L)'
;MRFFCLLVPFLLAAPPAFGQLYPCRDDQGRLFVTNRPYQLPRGCVLLGAPPPAGGSLSVVAPLEQESPAARGAMTAPSRIEQRRVARENLWRRRAEQIVERWHQARGDIYRAGRSGERRTARDSLELLRERRRALIDEVRREGRPAMVRWIEERLGELDRQ
;
A
#
# COMPACT_ATOMS: atom_id res chain seq x y z
N MET A 1 7.32 -36.17 42.24
CA MET A 1 8.27 -35.45 41.36
C MET A 1 7.62 -34.17 40.88
N ARG A 2 8.06 -33.02 41.39
CA ARG A 2 7.56 -31.69 41.02
C ARG A 2 8.38 -31.21 39.82
N PHE A 3 7.82 -31.32 38.61
CA PHE A 3 8.43 -30.77 37.40
C PHE A 3 7.77 -29.43 37.04
N PHE A 4 8.65 -28.46 36.94
CA PHE A 4 8.44 -27.06 36.66
C PHE A 4 8.15 -26.89 35.16
N CYS A 5 6.98 -26.39 34.78
CA CYS A 5 6.76 -25.82 33.45
C CYS A 5 6.05 -24.47 33.61
N LEU A 6 6.90 -23.44 33.70
CA LEU A 6 6.54 -22.03 33.60
C LEU A 6 5.77 -21.79 32.30
N LEU A 7 4.49 -21.47 32.44
CA LEU A 7 3.63 -20.89 31.41
C LEU A 7 4.14 -19.47 31.12
N VAL A 8 4.86 -19.28 30.02
CA VAL A 8 5.23 -17.96 29.49
C VAL A 8 3.99 -17.40 28.78
N PRO A 9 3.37 -16.31 29.27
CA PRO A 9 2.36 -15.62 28.48
C PRO A 9 3.10 -14.82 27.40
N PHE A 10 3.07 -15.33 26.18
CA PHE A 10 3.49 -14.57 25.00
C PHE A 10 2.46 -13.45 24.78
N LEU A 11 2.69 -12.33 25.46
CA LEU A 11 2.04 -11.05 25.21
C LEU A 11 2.34 -10.66 23.75
N LEU A 12 1.37 -10.94 22.89
CA LEU A 12 1.27 -10.41 21.54
C LEU A 12 1.17 -8.89 21.60
N ALA A 13 2.33 -8.22 21.61
CA ALA A 13 2.43 -6.81 21.28
C ALA A 13 2.12 -6.66 19.79
N ALA A 14 0.84 -6.48 19.45
CA ALA A 14 0.46 -6.01 18.14
C ALA A 14 1.09 -4.62 17.93
N PRO A 15 1.87 -4.39 16.85
CA PRO A 15 2.32 -3.05 16.56
C PRO A 15 1.09 -2.18 16.33
N PRO A 16 0.98 -1.02 17.00
CA PRO A 16 -0.14 -0.15 16.75
C PRO A 16 -0.02 0.39 15.33
N ALA A 17 -0.94 -0.02 14.46
CA ALA A 17 -1.11 0.52 13.13
C ALA A 17 -1.71 1.93 13.26
N PHE A 18 -0.90 2.89 13.72
CA PHE A 18 -1.26 4.30 13.76
C PHE A 18 -1.23 4.85 12.33
N GLY A 19 -2.37 4.73 11.64
CA GLY A 19 -2.58 5.40 10.37
C GLY A 19 -2.58 6.91 10.58
N GLN A 20 -1.72 7.62 9.87
CA GLN A 20 -1.66 9.08 9.89
C GLN A 20 -3.00 9.64 9.38
N LEU A 21 -3.75 10.32 10.25
CA LEU A 21 -5.03 10.93 9.89
C LEU A 21 -4.80 12.36 9.38
N TYR A 22 -5.45 12.69 8.28
CA TYR A 22 -5.38 14.00 7.60
C TYR A 22 -6.74 14.70 7.70
N PRO A 23 -6.91 15.66 8.61
CA PRO A 23 -8.11 16.48 8.72
C PRO A 23 -8.09 17.62 7.71
N CYS A 24 -9.24 17.88 7.08
CA CYS A 24 -9.41 18.84 6.01
C CYS A 24 -10.77 19.54 6.12
N ARG A 25 -10.87 20.81 5.73
CA ARG A 25 -12.13 21.58 5.70
C ARG A 25 -12.42 22.07 4.29
N ASP A 26 -13.65 21.89 3.82
CA ASP A 26 -14.07 22.40 2.51
C ASP A 26 -14.54 23.87 2.57
N ASP A 27 -14.89 24.41 1.41
CA ASP A 27 -15.41 25.77 1.20
C ASP A 27 -16.76 26.03 1.90
N GLN A 28 -17.49 24.96 2.25
CA GLN A 28 -18.74 25.01 3.02
C GLN A 28 -18.50 24.83 4.53
N GLY A 29 -17.25 24.73 4.98
CA GLY A 29 -16.89 24.56 6.38
C GLY A 29 -17.02 23.13 6.91
N ARG A 30 -17.34 22.14 6.06
CA ARG A 30 -17.47 20.72 6.43
C ARG A 30 -16.10 20.09 6.65
N LEU A 31 -16.01 19.27 7.68
CA LEU A 31 -14.77 18.60 8.09
C LEU A 31 -14.70 17.18 7.51
N PHE A 32 -13.60 16.88 6.82
CA PHE A 32 -13.27 15.57 6.28
C PHE A 32 -12.01 15.05 6.96
N VAL A 33 -12.04 13.80 7.42
CA VAL A 33 -10.86 13.13 8.00
C VAL A 33 -10.63 11.84 7.23
N THR A 34 -9.40 11.64 6.75
CA THR A 34 -9.01 10.42 6.03
C THR A 34 -7.60 9.99 6.43
N ASN A 35 -7.34 8.68 6.43
CA ASN A 35 -5.99 8.14 6.51
C ASN A 35 -5.28 8.11 5.14
N ARG A 36 -5.94 8.62 4.09
CA ARG A 36 -5.50 8.59 2.70
C ARG A 36 -5.65 9.98 2.07
N PRO A 37 -4.59 10.80 2.03
CA PRO A 37 -4.69 12.21 1.62
C PRO A 37 -5.19 12.40 0.17
N TYR A 38 -5.09 11.38 -0.67
CA TYR A 38 -5.59 11.38 -2.04
C TYR A 38 -7.13 11.24 -2.18
N GLN A 39 -7.83 10.94 -1.09
CA GLN A 39 -9.30 10.86 -1.08
C GLN A 39 -9.97 12.20 -0.73
N LEU A 40 -9.19 13.26 -0.48
CA LEU A 40 -9.72 14.55 -0.10
C LEU A 40 -10.40 15.27 -1.28
N PRO A 41 -11.58 15.90 -1.06
CA PRO A 41 -12.27 16.65 -2.10
C PRO A 41 -11.46 17.86 -2.58
N ARG A 42 -11.70 18.29 -3.82
CA ARG A 42 -11.03 19.44 -4.42
C ARG A 42 -11.45 20.73 -3.70
N GLY A 43 -10.49 21.60 -3.40
CA GLY A 43 -10.74 22.86 -2.67
C GLY A 43 -10.72 22.71 -1.15
N CYS A 44 -10.47 21.49 -0.64
CA CYS A 44 -10.38 21.24 0.79
C CYS A 44 -9.00 21.67 1.34
N VAL A 45 -9.01 22.47 2.41
CA VAL A 45 -7.83 23.02 3.09
C VAL A 45 -7.49 22.14 4.29
N LEU A 46 -6.27 21.58 4.31
CA LEU A 46 -5.78 20.77 5.42
C LEU A 46 -5.56 21.62 6.67
N LEU A 47 -6.01 21.12 7.83
CA LEU A 47 -6.04 21.90 9.08
C LEU A 47 -4.77 21.79 9.94
N GLY A 48 -3.72 21.12 9.46
CA GLY A 48 -2.41 21.07 10.13
C GLY A 48 -1.79 19.68 10.20
N ALA A 49 -0.61 19.60 10.85
CA ALA A 49 0.06 18.32 11.11
C ALA A 49 -0.78 17.43 12.02
N PRO A 50 -0.74 16.09 11.84
CA PRO A 50 -1.47 15.18 12.71
C PRO A 50 -1.04 15.39 14.17
N PRO A 51 -1.97 15.33 15.13
CA PRO A 51 -1.61 15.42 16.54
C PRO A 51 -0.63 14.29 16.89
N PRO A 52 0.41 14.56 17.72
CA PRO A 52 1.23 13.50 18.27
C PRO A 52 0.30 12.53 19.02
N ALA A 53 0.51 11.23 18.78
CA ALA A 53 -0.39 10.17 19.21
C ALA A 53 -0.84 10.33 20.68
N GLY A 54 -2.13 10.57 20.87
CA GLY A 54 -2.77 10.70 22.17
C GLY A 54 -4.25 10.93 21.94
N GLY A 55 -5.07 9.89 22.09
CA GLY A 55 -6.51 10.01 21.94
C GLY A 55 -7.08 10.92 23.04
N SER A 56 -7.59 12.08 22.65
CA SER A 56 -8.73 12.69 23.32
C SER A 56 -9.60 13.38 22.28
N LEU A 57 -10.90 13.04 22.27
CA LEU A 57 -11.90 13.81 21.56
C LEU A 57 -12.09 15.12 22.32
N SER A 58 -11.27 16.13 22.01
CA SER A 58 -11.50 17.48 22.50
C SER A 58 -12.41 18.21 21.51
N VAL A 59 -13.70 18.26 21.84
CA VAL A 59 -14.63 19.23 21.24
C VAL A 59 -14.25 20.59 21.84
N VAL A 60 -13.46 21.38 21.12
CA VAL A 60 -13.15 22.76 21.49
C VAL A 60 -14.27 23.66 20.98
N ALA A 61 -14.95 24.32 21.93
CA ALA A 61 -15.94 25.38 21.70
C ALA A 61 -15.34 26.54 20.88
N PRO A 62 -16.16 27.37 20.19
CA PRO A 62 -15.67 28.30 19.19
C PRO A 62 -14.90 29.44 19.88
N LEU A 63 -13.58 29.38 19.82
CA LEU A 63 -12.71 30.53 20.08
C LEU A 63 -12.38 31.16 18.74
N GLU A 64 -12.83 32.39 18.58
CA GLU A 64 -12.28 33.36 17.63
C GLU A 64 -10.78 33.51 17.92
N GLN A 65 -9.99 32.61 17.35
CA GLN A 65 -8.54 32.67 17.40
C GLN A 65 -8.07 32.69 15.96
N GLU A 66 -7.73 33.90 15.51
CA GLU A 66 -7.05 34.15 14.25
C GLU A 66 -5.87 33.18 14.14
N SER A 67 -6.08 32.14 13.34
CA SER A 67 -5.04 31.14 13.08
C SER A 67 -3.90 31.87 12.37
N PRO A 68 -2.66 31.82 12.89
CA PRO A 68 -1.52 32.43 12.22
C PRO A 68 -1.44 31.84 10.81
N ALA A 69 -1.35 32.71 9.80
CA ALA A 69 -1.34 32.33 8.39
C ALA A 69 -0.41 31.13 8.18
N ALA A 70 -1.00 30.01 7.73
CA ALA A 70 -0.29 28.76 7.48
C ALA A 70 0.89 29.03 6.54
N ARG A 71 2.10 29.16 7.11
CA ARG A 71 3.34 29.24 6.35
C ARG A 71 3.59 27.88 5.73
N GLY A 72 3.12 27.71 4.50
CA GLY A 72 3.28 26.50 3.71
C GLY A 72 1.94 26.04 3.16
N ALA A 73 1.43 26.73 2.15
CA ALA A 73 0.38 26.19 1.31
C ALA A 73 0.91 24.88 0.69
N MET A 74 0.54 23.73 1.26
CA MET A 74 0.76 22.44 0.60
C MET A 74 -0.11 22.45 -0.65
N THR A 75 0.51 22.78 -1.77
CA THR A 75 -0.15 22.81 -3.07
C THR A 75 -0.59 21.40 -3.40
N ALA A 76 -1.86 21.22 -3.72
CA ALA A 76 -2.39 19.94 -4.18
C ALA A 76 -1.50 19.38 -5.31
N PRO A 77 -1.22 18.06 -5.34
CA PRO A 77 -0.30 17.49 -6.31
C PRO A 77 -0.75 17.80 -7.74
N SER A 78 0.21 18.18 -8.58
CA SER A 78 -0.06 18.56 -9.97
C SER A 78 -0.72 17.41 -10.74
N ARG A 79 -1.47 17.73 -11.81
CA ARG A 79 -2.09 16.70 -12.68
C ARG A 79 -1.06 15.73 -13.26
N ILE A 80 0.16 16.20 -13.52
CA ILE A 80 1.26 15.38 -14.02
C ILE A 80 1.69 14.38 -12.95
N GLU A 81 1.85 14.83 -11.71
CA GLU A 81 2.23 13.98 -10.58
C GLU A 81 1.14 12.95 -10.26
N GLN A 82 -0.14 13.34 -10.30
CA GLN A 82 -1.26 12.42 -10.13
C GLN A 82 -1.27 11.31 -11.19
N ARG A 83 -1.03 11.65 -12.47
CA ARG A 83 -0.93 10.66 -13.55
C ARG A 83 0.24 9.72 -13.36
N ARG A 84 1.39 10.25 -12.93
CA ARG A 84 2.58 9.45 -12.62
C ARG A 84 2.28 8.44 -11.52
N VAL A 85 1.75 8.90 -10.39
CA VAL A 85 1.40 8.05 -9.24
C VAL A 85 0.37 6.99 -9.64
N ALA A 86 -0.66 7.37 -10.41
CA ALA A 86 -1.66 6.43 -10.90
C ALA A 86 -1.04 5.32 -11.77
N ARG A 87 -0.07 5.65 -12.61
CA ARG A 87 0.66 4.69 -13.45
C ARG A 87 1.57 3.78 -12.64
N GLU A 88 2.32 4.34 -11.68
CA GLU A 88 3.15 3.54 -10.77
C GLU A 88 2.29 2.55 -9.97
N ASN A 89 1.12 2.98 -9.49
CA ASN A 89 0.16 2.12 -8.80
C ASN A 89 -0.44 1.03 -9.71
N LEU A 90 -0.56 1.28 -11.02
CA LEU A 90 -0.97 0.24 -11.97
C LEU A 90 0.08 -0.86 -12.06
N TRP A 91 1.36 -0.50 -12.20
CA TRP A 91 2.44 -1.48 -12.27
C TRP A 91 2.62 -2.26 -10.97
N ARG A 92 2.48 -1.61 -9.81
CA ARG A 92 2.48 -2.28 -8.50
C ARG A 92 1.41 -3.36 -8.42
N ARG A 93 0.17 -3.01 -8.75
CA ARG A 93 -0.95 -3.95 -8.75
C ARG A 93 -0.73 -5.12 -9.71
N ARG A 94 -0.16 -4.86 -10.90
CA ARG A 94 0.17 -5.93 -11.86
C ARG A 94 1.25 -6.87 -11.33
N ALA A 95 2.29 -6.33 -10.67
CA ALA A 95 3.31 -7.15 -10.05
C ALA A 95 2.74 -8.01 -8.90
N GLU A 96 1.90 -7.43 -8.05
CA GLU A 96 1.22 -8.15 -6.96
C GLU A 96 0.33 -9.28 -7.49
N GLN A 97 -0.43 -9.05 -8.57
CA GLN A 97 -1.23 -10.09 -9.23
C GLN A 97 -0.37 -11.24 -9.79
N ILE A 98 0.83 -10.94 -10.29
CA ILE A 98 1.76 -11.98 -10.75
C ILE A 98 2.21 -12.84 -9.57
N VAL A 99 2.57 -12.22 -8.44
CA VAL A 99 2.96 -12.92 -7.19
C VAL A 99 1.83 -13.83 -6.70
N GLU A 100 0.62 -13.29 -6.60
CA GLU A 100 -0.53 -14.05 -6.11
C GLU A 100 -0.81 -15.28 -6.99
N ARG A 101 -0.86 -15.09 -8.30
CA ARG A 101 -1.08 -16.18 -9.26
C ARG A 101 0.05 -17.19 -9.27
N TRP A 102 1.29 -16.76 -9.01
CA TRP A 102 2.44 -17.66 -8.89
C TRP A 102 2.27 -18.61 -7.72
N HIS A 103 1.93 -18.08 -6.54
CA HIS A 103 1.68 -18.91 -5.37
C HIS A 103 0.51 -19.87 -5.59
N GLN A 104 -0.56 -19.41 -6.24
CA GLN A 104 -1.69 -20.25 -6.61
C GLN A 104 -1.27 -21.39 -7.53
N ALA A 105 -0.63 -21.09 -8.68
CA ALA A 105 -0.20 -22.09 -9.65
C ALA A 105 0.77 -23.11 -9.05
N ARG A 106 1.69 -22.65 -8.18
CA ARG A 106 2.58 -23.53 -7.44
C ARG A 106 1.82 -24.43 -6.46
N GLY A 107 0.85 -23.88 -5.72
CA GLY A 107 -0.04 -24.66 -4.87
C GLY A 107 -0.88 -25.69 -5.66
N ASP A 108 -1.27 -25.35 -6.89
CA ASP A 108 -2.00 -26.25 -7.78
C ASP A 108 -1.14 -27.43 -8.25
N ILE A 109 0.17 -27.22 -8.50
CA ILE A 109 1.10 -28.32 -8.81
C ILE A 109 1.13 -29.36 -7.68
N TYR A 110 1.18 -28.90 -6.41
CA TYR A 110 1.24 -29.80 -5.25
C TYR A 110 -0.10 -30.51 -4.99
N ARG A 111 -1.23 -29.85 -5.28
CA ARG A 111 -2.58 -30.41 -5.07
C ARG A 111 -3.06 -31.27 -6.23
N ALA A 112 -2.48 -31.12 -7.42
CA ALA A 112 -2.92 -31.81 -8.63
C ALA A 112 -2.71 -33.33 -8.51
N GLY A 113 -3.82 -34.08 -8.54
CA GLY A 113 -3.80 -35.54 -8.51
C GLY A 113 -3.43 -36.15 -9.87
N ARG A 114 -3.75 -35.46 -10.97
CA ARG A 114 -3.58 -35.98 -12.33
C ARG A 114 -2.39 -35.37 -13.06
N SER A 115 -1.86 -36.08 -14.05
CA SER A 115 -0.75 -35.61 -14.89
C SER A 115 -1.13 -34.37 -15.72
N GLY A 116 -2.35 -34.32 -16.24
CA GLY A 116 -2.84 -33.18 -17.04
C GLY A 116 -2.90 -31.88 -16.23
N GLU A 117 -3.48 -31.92 -15.04
CA GLU A 117 -3.56 -30.77 -14.12
C GLU A 117 -2.16 -30.22 -13.77
N ARG A 118 -1.20 -31.11 -13.52
CA ARG A 118 0.20 -30.71 -13.27
C ARG A 118 0.84 -30.01 -14.47
N ARG A 119 0.49 -30.40 -15.71
CA ARG A 119 0.97 -29.69 -16.91
C ARG A 119 0.36 -28.29 -16.98
N THR A 120 -0.95 -28.18 -16.87
CA THR A 120 -1.64 -26.87 -16.89
C THR A 120 -1.10 -25.91 -15.84
N ALA A 121 -0.81 -26.40 -14.63
CA ALA A 121 -0.23 -25.58 -13.56
C ALA A 121 1.22 -25.14 -13.86
N ARG A 122 2.01 -25.99 -14.53
CA ARG A 122 3.35 -25.62 -15.02
C ARG A 122 3.29 -24.61 -16.17
N ASP A 123 2.40 -24.80 -17.13
CA ASP A 123 2.19 -23.87 -18.24
C ASP A 123 1.78 -22.48 -17.72
N SER A 124 0.98 -22.47 -16.64
CA SER A 124 0.60 -21.24 -15.94
C SER A 124 1.81 -20.53 -15.32
N LEU A 125 2.78 -21.25 -14.75
CA LEU A 125 4.03 -20.65 -14.26
C LEU A 125 4.87 -20.06 -15.39
N GLU A 126 4.95 -20.73 -16.54
CA GLU A 126 5.67 -20.21 -17.71
C GLU A 126 5.05 -18.91 -18.22
N LEU A 127 3.72 -18.87 -18.35
CA LEU A 127 2.99 -17.66 -18.72
C LEU A 127 3.23 -16.51 -17.72
N LEU A 128 3.33 -16.81 -16.42
CA LEU A 128 3.63 -15.80 -15.41
C LEU A 128 5.06 -15.26 -15.54
N ARG A 129 6.04 -16.10 -15.93
CA ARG A 129 7.41 -15.63 -16.25
C ARG A 129 7.44 -14.71 -17.46
N GLU A 130 6.64 -15.00 -18.49
CA GLU A 130 6.50 -14.10 -19.65
C GLU A 130 5.87 -12.77 -19.26
N ARG A 131 4.79 -12.79 -18.48
CA ARG A 131 4.14 -11.57 -17.98
C ARG A 131 5.07 -10.72 -17.12
N ARG A 132 5.90 -11.35 -16.28
CA ARG A 132 6.96 -10.66 -15.53
C ARG A 132 7.92 -9.93 -16.46
N ARG A 133 8.47 -10.63 -17.46
CA ARG A 133 9.40 -10.04 -18.44
C ARG A 133 8.76 -8.86 -19.17
N ALA A 134 7.54 -9.05 -19.67
CA ALA A 134 6.78 -8.01 -20.36
C ALA A 134 6.52 -6.77 -19.47
N LEU A 135 6.20 -6.96 -18.18
CA LEU A 135 6.00 -5.85 -17.24
C LEU A 135 7.31 -5.08 -17.00
N ILE A 136 8.44 -5.78 -16.81
CA ILE A 136 9.74 -5.14 -16.62
C ILE A 136 10.12 -4.33 -17.87
N ASP A 137 9.94 -4.90 -19.06
CA ASP A 137 10.24 -4.22 -20.33
C ASP A 137 9.34 -3.02 -20.58
N GLU A 138 8.06 -3.08 -20.21
CA GLU A 138 7.14 -1.95 -20.24
C GLU A 138 7.64 -0.79 -19.37
N VAL A 139 7.97 -1.07 -18.10
CA VAL A 139 8.45 -0.06 -17.15
C VAL A 139 9.81 0.50 -17.56
N ARG A 140 10.67 -0.34 -18.15
CA ARG A 140 11.97 0.08 -18.69
C ARG A 140 11.81 1.03 -19.88
N ARG A 141 10.89 0.73 -20.81
CA ARG A 141 10.56 1.62 -21.93
C ARG A 141 10.00 2.98 -21.48
N GLU A 142 9.32 3.03 -20.35
CA GLU A 142 8.86 4.29 -19.75
C GLU A 142 9.95 5.05 -18.95
N GLY A 143 11.19 4.55 -18.91
CA GLY A 143 12.31 5.24 -18.28
C GLY A 143 12.20 5.34 -16.75
N ARG A 144 11.65 4.31 -16.09
CA ARG A 144 11.42 4.29 -14.64
C ARG A 144 12.32 3.28 -13.91
N PRO A 145 13.63 3.54 -13.79
CA PRO A 145 14.59 2.56 -13.27
C PRO A 145 14.35 2.19 -11.79
N ALA A 146 13.88 3.12 -10.97
CA ALA A 146 13.52 2.82 -9.58
C ALA A 146 12.36 1.81 -9.49
N MET A 147 11.39 1.92 -10.40
CA MET A 147 10.25 1.00 -10.44
C MET A 147 10.65 -0.36 -10.99
N VAL A 148 11.54 -0.41 -12.00
CA VAL A 148 12.11 -1.68 -12.48
C VAL A 148 12.75 -2.44 -11.33
N ARG A 149 13.61 -1.78 -10.55
CA ARG A 149 14.30 -2.39 -9.41
C ARG A 149 13.33 -2.91 -8.36
N TRP A 150 12.29 -2.13 -8.04
CA TRP A 150 11.25 -2.57 -7.11
C TRP A 150 10.50 -3.81 -7.62
N ILE A 151 10.16 -3.86 -8.91
CA ILE A 151 9.49 -5.04 -9.52
C ILE A 151 10.42 -6.26 -9.50
N GLU A 152 11.70 -6.07 -9.85
CA GLU A 152 12.70 -7.13 -9.86
C GLU A 152 12.95 -7.69 -8.46
N GLU A 153 13.03 -6.83 -7.44
CA GLU A 153 13.14 -7.25 -6.04
C GLU A 153 11.89 -8.01 -5.59
N ARG A 154 10.70 -7.43 -5.85
CA ARG A 154 9.42 -8.03 -5.44
C ARG A 154 9.14 -9.37 -6.11
N LEU A 155 9.50 -9.52 -7.38
CA LEU A 155 9.29 -10.76 -8.14
C LEU A 155 10.48 -11.72 -8.05
N GLY A 156 11.67 -11.25 -7.67
CA GLY A 156 12.86 -12.08 -7.49
C GLY A 156 12.81 -12.98 -6.26
N GLU A 157 11.91 -12.70 -5.31
CA GLU A 157 11.57 -13.60 -4.22
C GLU A 157 10.93 -14.91 -4.71
N LEU A 158 10.28 -14.89 -5.89
CA LEU A 158 9.57 -16.05 -6.44
C LEU A 158 10.52 -17.13 -6.98
N ASP A 159 11.72 -16.77 -7.42
CA ASP A 159 12.70 -17.69 -7.98
C ASP A 159 13.52 -18.43 -6.90
N ARG A 160 13.47 -17.96 -5.64
CA ARG A 160 14.24 -18.51 -4.53
C ARG A 160 13.52 -19.63 -3.74
N GLN A 161 12.28 -19.96 -4.10
CA GLN A 161 11.42 -20.90 -3.38
C GLN A 161 11.02 -22.09 -4.25
#